data_AF-A0A940LU05-F1
#
_entry.id   AF-A0A940LU05-F1
#
_cell.length_a   1.000
_cell.length_b   1.000
_cell.length_c   1.000
_cell.angle_alpha   90.00
_cell.angle_beta   90.00
_cell.angle_gamma   90.00
#
_symmetry.space_group_name_H-M   'P 1'
#
loop_
_entity.id
_entity.type
_entity.pdbx_description
1 polymer ?
#
loop_
_entity_poly.entity_id
_entity_poly.type
_entity_poly.pdbx_seq_one_letter_code
_entity_poly.pdbx_strand_id
1 'polypeptide(L)'
;VNINGSIGRGSAPFDLNTIPTAALETVEILREGAAAQYGSDAIAGVINLRLRQASHGGGASATYGVYNTDVKTTRNQDGRKAHDGPTYSASLWQGFALPNDGFLTVTGEYSFRNPTNRSDFDPRVTPNKVTGVYGDPQVETKTIYANFGLPLNEDWSLYGLAGYQNRKGESSAFPRLADNANNYVSVYPNGYIPRI
;
A
#
# COMPACT_ATOMS: atom_id res chain seq x y z
N VAL A 1 -12.13 4.70 11.43
CA VAL A 1 -10.81 4.09 11.15
C VAL A 1 -11.04 2.62 10.85
N ASN A 2 -10.68 2.19 9.63
CA ASN A 2 -11.00 0.86 9.11
C ASN A 2 -10.04 -0.17 9.71
N ILE A 3 -10.42 -0.76 10.86
CA ILE A 3 -9.58 -1.71 11.61
C ILE A 3 -9.89 -3.18 11.29
N ASN A 4 -10.71 -3.47 10.28
CA ASN A 4 -11.03 -4.86 9.91
C ASN A 4 -11.45 -4.99 8.44
N GLY A 5 -10.51 -5.42 7.59
CA GLY A 5 -10.66 -5.55 6.14
C GLY A 5 -11.40 -6.81 5.66
N SER A 6 -12.49 -7.24 6.30
CA SER A 6 -13.31 -8.31 5.71
C SER A 6 -14.21 -7.73 4.62
N ILE A 7 -13.94 -8.11 3.37
CA ILE A 7 -14.77 -7.80 2.20
C ILE A 7 -16.15 -8.46 2.39
N GLY A 8 -17.25 -7.76 2.13
CA GLY A 8 -18.61 -8.36 2.09
C GLY A 8 -19.54 -8.08 3.26
N ARG A 9 -19.24 -7.14 4.16
CA ARG A 9 -20.24 -6.57 5.08
C ARG A 9 -20.73 -5.26 4.48
N GLY A 10 -22.04 -5.13 4.26
CA GLY A 10 -22.75 -4.14 3.43
C GLY A 10 -22.58 -2.64 3.73
N SER A 11 -21.45 -2.23 4.31
CA SER A 11 -20.97 -0.85 4.35
C SER A 11 -19.44 -0.85 4.54
N ALA A 12 -18.70 -1.51 3.66
CA ALA A 12 -17.26 -1.30 3.61
C ALA A 12 -17.02 0.02 2.87
N PRO A 13 -16.50 1.08 3.52
CA PRO A 13 -16.11 2.29 2.82
C PRO A 13 -15.07 1.94 1.76
N PHE A 14 -15.05 2.69 0.67
CA PHE A 14 -14.08 2.52 -0.40
C PHE A 14 -12.66 2.54 0.18
N ASP A 15 -11.84 1.53 -0.13
CA ASP A 15 -10.44 1.50 0.30
C ASP A 15 -9.64 2.47 -0.58
N LEU A 16 -9.33 3.64 -0.03
CA LEU A 16 -8.59 4.68 -0.75
C LEU A 16 -7.21 4.20 -1.24
N ASN A 17 -6.64 3.14 -0.66
CA ASN A 17 -5.38 2.58 -1.11
C ASN A 17 -5.47 1.90 -2.50
N THR A 18 -6.68 1.72 -3.04
CA THR A 18 -6.87 1.13 -4.38
C THR A 18 -6.75 2.16 -5.51
N ILE A 19 -6.75 3.46 -5.22
CA ILE A 19 -6.55 4.52 -6.23
C ILE A 19 -5.06 4.84 -6.29
N PRO A 20 -4.37 4.61 -7.43
CA PRO A 20 -2.96 4.93 -7.53
C PRO A 20 -2.74 6.44 -7.55
N THR A 21 -1.69 6.89 -6.88
CA THR A 21 -1.37 8.33 -6.76
C THR A 21 -1.14 8.99 -8.11
N ALA A 22 -0.59 8.25 -9.08
CA ALA A 22 -0.38 8.74 -10.43
C ALA A 22 -1.69 9.00 -11.21
N ALA A 23 -2.82 8.39 -10.81
CA ALA A 23 -4.12 8.66 -11.41
C ALA A 23 -4.79 9.91 -10.85
N LEU A 24 -4.30 10.45 -9.73
CA LEU A 24 -4.84 11.65 -9.10
C LEU A 24 -4.28 12.91 -9.77
N GLU A 25 -5.17 13.86 -10.00
CA GLU A 25 -4.85 15.21 -10.44
C GLU A 25 -4.86 16.17 -9.27
N THR A 26 -5.96 16.21 -8.50
CA THR A 26 -6.11 17.06 -7.32
C THR A 26 -6.87 16.36 -6.20
N VAL A 27 -6.59 16.79 -4.97
CA VAL A 27 -7.32 16.40 -3.76
C VAL A 27 -7.87 17.66 -3.12
N GLU A 28 -9.18 17.70 -2.92
CA GLU A 28 -9.87 18.84 -2.32
C GLU A 28 -10.49 18.41 -0.98
N ILE A 29 -10.39 19.28 0.03
CA ILE A 29 -10.84 18.96 1.39
C ILE A 29 -11.78 20.07 1.85
N LEU A 30 -13.03 19.70 2.14
CA LEU A 30 -14.03 20.57 2.75
C LEU A 30 -14.21 20.15 4.21
N ARG A 31 -13.84 21.01 5.17
CA ARG A 31 -13.78 20.66 6.59
C ARG A 31 -15.07 20.94 7.37
N GLU A 32 -15.91 21.86 6.89
CA GLU A 32 -17.14 22.29 7.56
C GLU A 32 -18.27 22.49 6.55
N GLY A 33 -19.53 22.35 6.99
CA GLY A 33 -20.72 22.63 6.18
C GLY A 33 -20.99 21.67 5.01
N ALA A 34 -20.12 20.68 4.78
CA ALA A 34 -20.25 19.74 3.67
C ALA A 34 -21.51 18.85 3.78
N ALA A 35 -22.03 18.64 5.00
CA ALA A 35 -23.25 17.86 5.22
C ALA A 35 -24.50 18.43 4.53
N ALA A 36 -24.54 19.74 4.26
CA ALA A 36 -25.64 20.37 3.54
C ALA A 36 -25.67 20.01 2.03
N GLN A 37 -24.53 19.67 1.44
CA GLN A 37 -24.41 19.32 0.01
C GLN A 37 -24.21 17.82 -0.22
N TYR A 38 -23.51 17.15 0.70
CA TYR A 38 -23.07 15.76 0.57
C TYR A 38 -23.78 14.79 1.53
N GLY A 39 -24.69 15.27 2.38
CA GLY A 39 -25.52 14.45 3.27
C GLY A 39 -24.96 14.27 4.68
N SER A 40 -25.74 13.59 5.53
CA SER A 40 -25.46 13.47 6.97
C SER A 40 -24.13 12.80 7.31
N ASP A 41 -23.54 12.04 6.40
CA ASP A 41 -22.28 11.31 6.62
C ASP A 41 -21.05 12.23 6.57
N ALA A 42 -21.21 13.48 6.10
CA ALA A 42 -20.15 14.48 6.00
C ALA A 42 -20.01 15.36 7.27
N ILE A 43 -20.17 14.76 8.46
CA ILE A 43 -20.08 15.48 9.76
C ILE A 43 -18.70 16.10 9.98
N ALA A 44 -17.65 15.36 9.63
CA ALA A 44 -16.25 15.80 9.76
C ALA A 44 -15.71 16.49 8.49
N GLY A 45 -16.52 16.57 7.43
CA GLY A 45 -16.12 17.09 6.13
C GLY A 45 -16.15 16.06 4.99
N VAL A 46 -15.65 16.49 3.83
CA VAL A 46 -15.59 15.73 2.57
C VAL A 46 -14.20 15.82 1.98
N ILE A 47 -13.69 14.68 1.49
CA ILE A 47 -12.49 14.59 0.67
C ILE A 47 -12.94 14.25 -0.75
N ASN A 48 -12.63 15.13 -1.71
CA ASN A 48 -12.87 14.89 -3.12
C ASN A 48 -11.56 14.53 -3.81
N LEU A 49 -11.53 13.37 -4.46
CA LEU A 49 -10.38 12.86 -5.21
C LEU A 49 -10.66 13.01 -6.70
N ARG A 50 -10.02 14.00 -7.34
CA ARG A 50 -10.17 14.21 -8.78
C ARG A 50 -9.14 13.36 -9.53
N LEU A 51 -9.64 12.39 -10.29
CA LEU A 51 -8.82 11.61 -11.22
C LEU A 51 -8.45 12.45 -12.43
N ARG A 52 -7.28 12.18 -13.01
CA ARG A 52 -6.83 12.80 -14.26
C ARG A 52 -7.85 12.60 -15.38
N GLN A 53 -8.10 13.68 -16.11
CA GLN A 53 -8.96 13.71 -17.29
C GLN A 53 -8.18 14.15 -18.53
N ALA A 54 -7.07 13.46 -18.80
CA ALA A 54 -6.16 13.80 -19.89
C ALA A 54 -6.54 13.05 -21.18
N SER A 55 -6.77 13.80 -22.26
CA SER A 55 -6.92 13.29 -23.63
C SER A 55 -5.58 13.16 -24.38
N HIS A 56 -4.48 13.65 -23.81
CA HIS A 56 -3.14 13.54 -24.39
C HIS A 56 -2.06 13.72 -23.32
N GLY A 57 -0.82 13.44 -23.72
CA GLY A 57 0.34 13.54 -22.84
C GLY A 57 0.45 12.36 -21.87
N GLY A 58 1.49 12.38 -21.05
CA GLY A 58 1.78 11.32 -20.11
C GLY A 58 2.81 11.74 -19.09
N GLY A 59 2.96 10.94 -18.05
CA GLY A 59 3.95 11.15 -17.02
C GLY A 59 4.38 9.84 -16.41
N ALA A 60 5.62 9.80 -15.95
CA ALA A 60 6.16 8.65 -15.24
C ALA A 60 6.93 9.13 -14.02
N SER A 61 6.95 8.31 -12.97
CA SER A 61 7.78 8.53 -11.80
C SER A 61 8.36 7.21 -11.34
N ALA A 62 9.55 7.28 -10.75
CA ALA A 62 10.16 6.15 -10.07
C ALA A 62 10.79 6.65 -8.78
N THR A 63 10.66 5.86 -7.71
CA THR A 63 11.28 6.16 -6.42
C THR A 63 12.02 4.93 -5.90
N TYR A 64 13.11 5.20 -5.18
CA TYR A 64 13.88 4.21 -4.44
C TYR A 64 14.15 4.75 -3.05
N GLY A 65 13.96 3.93 -2.03
CA GLY A 65 14.20 4.28 -0.63
C GLY A 65 14.85 3.13 0.13
N VAL A 66 15.52 3.45 1.23
CA VAL A 66 16.11 2.49 2.17
C VAL A 66 15.98 3.01 3.59
N TYR A 67 15.91 2.11 4.57
CA TYR A 67 15.95 2.48 5.98
C TYR A 67 17.35 2.28 6.53
N ASN A 68 17.96 3.38 6.97
CA ASN A 68 19.19 3.38 7.76
C ASN A 68 18.83 3.81 9.17
N THR A 69 18.74 2.84 10.10
CA THR A 69 18.24 3.09 11.45
C THR A 69 19.23 2.62 12.50
N ASP A 70 19.38 3.41 13.57
CA ASP A 70 20.04 2.97 14.80
C ASP A 70 19.00 2.29 15.70
N VAL A 71 19.17 0.98 15.91
CA VAL A 71 18.22 0.16 16.66
C VAL A 71 18.80 -0.08 18.05
N LYS A 72 18.28 0.63 19.03
CA LYS A 72 18.56 0.41 20.45
C LYS A 72 17.45 -0.41 21.06
N THR A 73 17.83 -1.45 21.77
CA THR A 73 16.89 -2.40 22.39
C THR A 73 17.27 -2.63 23.84
N THR A 74 16.41 -3.28 24.62
CA THR A 74 16.64 -3.52 26.05
C THR A 74 17.94 -4.28 26.30
N ARG A 75 18.27 -5.27 25.44
CA ARG A 75 19.49 -6.08 25.58
C ARG A 75 20.66 -5.60 24.72
N ASN A 76 20.47 -4.56 23.90
CA ASN A 76 21.53 -3.91 23.13
C ASN A 76 21.41 -2.39 23.22
N GLN A 77 21.88 -1.83 24.35
CA GLN A 77 21.80 -0.40 24.63
C GLN A 77 22.81 0.41 23.80
N ASP A 78 23.93 -0.21 23.41
CA ASP A 78 24.93 0.38 22.52
C ASP A 78 24.42 0.56 21.08
N GLY A 79 23.34 -0.13 20.74
CA GLY A 79 22.64 -0.02 19.47
C GLY A 79 23.24 -0.91 18.38
N ARG A 80 22.46 -1.15 17.32
CA ARG A 80 22.95 -1.77 16.09
C ARG A 80 22.48 -0.95 14.89
N LYS A 81 23.32 -0.85 13.87
CA LYS A 81 22.90 -0.29 12.59
C LYS A 81 22.07 -1.33 11.82
N ALA A 82 20.87 -0.95 11.43
CA ALA A 82 20.03 -1.71 10.52
C ALA A 82 19.97 -0.98 9.18
N HIS A 83 20.33 -1.70 8.11
CA HIS A 83 20.23 -1.27 6.73
C HIS A 83 19.29 -2.25 6.03
N ASP A 84 18.00 -1.94 6.02
CA ASP A 84 16.95 -2.84 5.55
C ASP A 84 15.75 -2.08 4.95
N GLY A 85 14.71 -2.82 4.57
CA GLY A 85 13.53 -2.29 3.91
C GLY A 85 13.74 -1.48 2.63
N PRO A 86 14.61 -1.86 1.66
CA PRO A 86 14.60 -1.22 0.36
C PRO A 86 13.18 -1.16 -0.24
N THR A 87 12.79 0.02 -0.70
CA THR A 87 11.50 0.28 -1.36
C THR A 87 11.73 0.73 -2.78
N TYR A 88 10.86 0.28 -3.68
CA TYR A 88 10.83 0.69 -5.08
C TYR A 88 9.39 1.01 -5.44
N SER A 89 9.16 2.14 -6.08
CA SER A 89 7.90 2.40 -6.75
C SER A 89 8.14 2.90 -8.16
N ALA A 90 7.26 2.54 -9.06
CA ALA A 90 7.22 3.06 -10.41
C ALA A 90 5.76 3.31 -10.79
N SER A 91 5.50 4.44 -11.41
CA SER A 91 4.17 4.77 -11.90
C SER A 91 4.25 5.37 -13.30
N LEU A 92 3.19 5.16 -14.07
CA LEU A 92 3.00 5.75 -15.37
C LEU A 92 1.54 6.15 -15.54
N TRP A 93 1.30 7.23 -16.25
CA TRP A 93 -0.02 7.55 -16.77
C TRP A 93 0.09 8.08 -18.20
N GLN A 94 -0.95 7.82 -18.98
CA GLN A 94 -1.06 8.25 -20.37
C GLN A 94 -2.51 8.66 -20.65
N GLY A 95 -2.66 9.83 -21.29
CA GLY A 95 -3.92 10.31 -21.83
C GLY A 95 -4.10 9.94 -23.30
N PHE A 96 -5.33 9.59 -23.67
CA PHE A 96 -5.73 9.25 -25.02
C PHE A 96 -7.01 10.00 -25.38
N ALA A 97 -7.03 10.58 -26.58
CA ALA A 97 -8.18 11.30 -27.07
C ALA A 97 -9.24 10.30 -27.51
N LEU A 98 -10.48 10.54 -27.10
CA LEU A 98 -11.65 9.87 -27.61
C LEU A 98 -12.43 10.84 -28.52
N PRO A 99 -13.43 10.35 -29.29
CA PRO A 99 -14.28 11.23 -30.09
C PRO A 99 -14.95 12.33 -29.24
N ASN A 100 -15.35 13.41 -29.91
CA ASN A 100 -16.10 14.53 -29.31
C ASN A 100 -15.38 15.16 -28.10
N ASP A 101 -14.07 15.36 -28.19
CA ASP A 101 -13.22 15.86 -27.10
C ASP A 101 -13.25 15.01 -25.81
N GLY A 102 -13.65 13.74 -25.94
CA GLY A 102 -13.58 12.78 -24.86
C GLY A 102 -12.13 12.43 -24.49
N PHE A 103 -11.98 11.79 -23.34
CA PHE A 103 -10.69 11.36 -22.82
C PHE A 103 -10.75 9.94 -22.29
N LEU A 104 -9.61 9.26 -22.40
CA LEU A 104 -9.28 8.06 -21.64
C LEU A 104 -7.92 8.28 -21.01
N THR A 105 -7.84 8.27 -19.69
CA THR A 105 -6.58 8.28 -18.97
C THR A 105 -6.35 6.92 -18.33
N VAL A 106 -5.23 6.29 -18.68
CA VAL A 106 -4.80 5.01 -18.10
C VAL A 106 -3.61 5.26 -17.19
N THR A 107 -3.60 4.59 -16.03
CA THR A 107 -2.53 4.66 -15.05
C THR A 107 -2.10 3.25 -14.67
N GLY A 108 -0.79 3.03 -14.61
CA GLY A 108 -0.17 1.84 -14.05
C GLY A 108 0.71 2.21 -12.86
N GLU A 109 0.65 1.45 -11.78
CA GLU A 109 1.52 1.63 -10.62
C GLU A 109 2.04 0.28 -10.12
N TYR A 110 3.33 0.22 -9.86
CA TYR A 110 4.02 -0.88 -9.20
C TYR A 110 4.70 -0.34 -7.94
N SER A 111 4.48 -0.99 -6.80
CA SER A 111 5.23 -0.71 -5.59
C SER A 111 5.68 -2.00 -4.92
N PHE A 112 6.91 -1.98 -4.42
CA PHE A 112 7.52 -3.07 -3.69
C PHE A 112 8.25 -2.52 -2.48
N ARG A 113 8.03 -3.14 -1.32
CA ARG A 113 8.75 -2.85 -0.09
C ARG A 113 9.27 -4.15 0.49
N ASN A 114 10.57 -4.21 0.74
CA ASN A 114 11.19 -5.26 1.53
C ASN A 114 10.85 -5.11 3.03
N PRO A 115 10.91 -6.21 3.79
CA PRO A 115 10.65 -6.16 5.21
C PRO A 115 11.73 -5.38 5.98
N THR A 116 11.36 -4.81 7.12
CA THR A 116 12.30 -4.21 8.08
C THR A 116 12.36 -5.04 9.36
N ASN A 117 13.48 -4.98 10.09
CA ASN A 117 13.61 -5.69 11.36
C ASN A 117 14.27 -4.85 12.46
N ARG A 118 13.51 -4.61 13.52
CA ARG A 118 13.85 -3.85 14.72
C ARG A 118 13.81 -4.73 15.98
N SER A 119 13.88 -6.04 15.83
CA SER A 119 13.95 -6.99 16.94
C SER A 119 15.25 -6.87 17.73
N ASP A 120 15.16 -7.21 19.01
CA ASP A 120 16.26 -7.36 19.96
C ASP A 120 17.04 -8.67 19.72
N PHE A 121 18.21 -8.80 20.35
CA PHE A 121 18.94 -10.06 20.41
C PHE A 121 18.16 -11.10 21.22
N ASP A 122 18.20 -12.33 20.73
CA ASP A 122 17.63 -13.48 21.42
C ASP A 122 18.66 -14.07 22.38
N PRO A 123 18.45 -13.99 23.71
CA PRO A 123 19.38 -14.55 24.70
C PRO A 123 19.36 -16.08 24.76
N ARG A 124 18.39 -16.72 24.09
CA ARG A 124 18.24 -18.19 24.08
C ARG A 124 19.18 -18.86 23.07
N VAL A 125 19.84 -18.08 22.20
CA VAL A 125 20.74 -18.60 21.17
C VAL A 125 22.16 -18.10 21.43
N THR A 126 23.14 -19.00 21.38
CA THR A 126 24.55 -18.69 21.56
C THR A 126 25.32 -18.93 20.26
N PRO A 127 26.06 -17.93 19.72
CA PRO A 127 26.13 -16.54 20.17
C PRO A 127 24.81 -15.79 19.97
N ASN A 128 24.58 -14.75 20.78
CA ASN A 128 23.39 -13.89 20.72
C ASN A 128 23.20 -13.38 19.29
N LYS A 129 22.01 -13.60 18.72
CA LYS A 129 21.65 -13.16 17.38
C LYS A 129 20.21 -12.69 17.33
N VAL A 130 19.86 -11.88 16.33
CA VAL A 130 18.49 -11.43 16.12
C VAL A 130 17.72 -12.56 15.45
N THR A 131 16.79 -13.18 16.18
CA THR A 131 15.92 -14.27 15.68
C THR A 131 14.46 -13.85 15.56
N GLY A 132 14.06 -12.72 16.16
CA GLY A 132 12.74 -12.15 15.97
C GLY A 132 12.65 -11.38 14.66
N VAL A 133 11.43 -11.24 14.15
CA VAL A 133 11.08 -10.27 13.11
C VAL A 133 10.06 -9.31 13.71
N TYR A 134 10.42 -8.03 13.77
CA TYR A 134 9.57 -6.97 14.28
C TYR A 134 9.79 -5.73 13.43
N GLY A 135 8.81 -5.38 12.62
CA GLY A 135 8.93 -4.31 11.64
C GLY A 135 7.86 -4.45 10.56
N ASP A 136 8.04 -3.71 9.48
CA ASP A 136 7.12 -3.76 8.35
C ASP A 136 7.29 -5.06 7.56
N PRO A 137 6.19 -5.67 7.09
CA PRO A 137 6.23 -6.84 6.25
C PRO A 137 6.66 -6.49 4.81
N GLN A 138 7.03 -7.52 4.06
CA GLN A 138 7.19 -7.38 2.62
C GLN A 138 5.82 -7.13 1.99
N VAL A 139 5.73 -6.16 1.07
CA VAL A 139 4.49 -5.89 0.33
C VAL A 139 4.82 -5.59 -1.13
N GLU A 140 4.12 -6.27 -2.03
CA GLU A 140 4.11 -6.01 -3.47
C GLU A 140 2.70 -5.59 -3.89
N THR A 141 2.58 -4.48 -4.61
CA THR A 141 1.31 -3.99 -5.15
C THR A 141 1.44 -3.68 -6.63
N LYS A 142 0.46 -4.14 -7.41
CA LYS A 142 0.30 -3.85 -8.83
C LYS A 142 -1.09 -3.27 -9.05
N THR A 143 -1.16 -2.08 -9.62
CA THR A 143 -2.42 -1.37 -9.86
C THR A 143 -2.51 -0.95 -11.32
N ILE A 144 -3.66 -1.18 -11.93
CA ILE A 144 -4.06 -0.56 -13.20
C ILE A 144 -5.36 0.18 -12.95
N TYR A 145 -5.43 1.40 -13.45
CA TYR A 145 -6.59 2.27 -13.31
C TYR A 145 -6.88 2.95 -14.63
N ALA A 146 -8.16 3.13 -14.95
CA ALA A 146 -8.63 3.84 -16.12
C ALA A 146 -9.74 4.80 -15.70
N ASN A 147 -9.69 6.01 -16.25
CA ASN A 147 -10.72 7.02 -16.11
C ASN A 147 -11.12 7.49 -17.51
N PHE A 148 -12.39 7.54 -17.83
CA PHE A 148 -12.85 7.96 -19.15
C PHE A 148 -14.07 8.86 -19.09
N GLY A 149 -14.14 9.77 -20.06
CA GLY A 149 -15.28 10.62 -20.34
C GLY A 149 -15.51 10.67 -21.85
N LEU A 150 -16.74 10.45 -22.30
CA LEU A 150 -17.12 10.41 -23.70
C LEU A 150 -18.44 11.18 -23.89
N PRO A 151 -18.39 12.42 -24.42
CA PRO A 151 -19.58 13.11 -24.89
C PRO A 151 -20.19 12.34 -26.06
N LEU A 152 -21.48 11.99 -25.96
CA LEU A 152 -22.22 11.30 -27.02
C LEU A 152 -22.87 12.30 -27.97
N ASN A 153 -23.36 13.42 -27.42
CA ASN A 153 -23.94 14.57 -28.11
C ASN A 153 -23.98 15.79 -27.15
N GLU A 154 -24.71 16.85 -27.50
CA GLU A 154 -24.82 18.08 -26.69
C GLU A 154 -25.49 17.86 -25.32
N ASP A 155 -26.35 16.85 -25.17
CA ASP A 155 -27.13 16.60 -23.96
C ASP A 155 -26.57 15.45 -23.10
N TRP A 156 -25.91 14.48 -23.73
CA TRP A 156 -25.55 13.21 -23.11
C TRP A 156 -24.04 12.99 -23.13
N SER A 157 -23.50 12.61 -21.97
CA SER A 157 -22.12 12.13 -21.82
C SER A 157 -22.08 10.84 -21.02
N LEU A 158 -21.11 9.99 -21.35
CA LEU A 158 -20.73 8.84 -20.55
C LEU A 158 -19.48 9.16 -19.76
N TYR A 159 -19.46 8.79 -18.48
CA TYR A 159 -18.29 8.88 -17.65
C TYR A 159 -18.14 7.59 -16.87
N GLY A 160 -16.91 7.14 -16.67
CA GLY A 160 -16.65 5.97 -15.87
C GLY A 160 -15.20 5.82 -15.47
N LEU A 161 -15.02 5.01 -14.43
CA LEU A 161 -13.72 4.60 -13.93
C LEU A 161 -13.69 3.08 -13.78
N ALA A 162 -12.52 2.49 -13.98
CA ALA A 162 -12.28 1.08 -13.79
C ALA A 162 -10.90 0.88 -13.19
N GLY A 163 -10.79 0.02 -12.18
CA GLY A 163 -9.53 -0.23 -11.49
C GLY A 163 -9.38 -1.70 -11.11
N TYR A 164 -8.15 -2.19 -11.19
CA TYR A 164 -7.75 -3.49 -10.67
C TYR A 164 -6.46 -3.33 -9.86
N GLN A 165 -6.45 -3.89 -8.65
CA GLN A 165 -5.28 -3.92 -7.80
C GLN A 165 -5.04 -5.35 -7.29
N ASN A 166 -3.80 -5.82 -7.42
CA ASN A 166 -3.33 -7.01 -6.74
C ASN A 166 -2.29 -6.61 -5.70
N ARG A 167 -2.54 -6.95 -4.43
CA ARG A 167 -1.63 -6.69 -3.32
C ARG A 167 -1.31 -8.01 -2.62
N LYS A 168 -0.03 -8.31 -2.50
CA LYS A 168 0.49 -9.47 -1.76
C LYS A 168 1.40 -8.98 -0.64
N GLY A 169 1.14 -9.47 0.56
CA GLY A 169 1.96 -9.21 1.73
C GLY A 169 2.53 -10.52 2.26
N GLU A 170 3.76 -10.48 2.74
CA GLU A 170 4.39 -11.59 3.45
C GLU A 170 4.98 -11.07 4.75
N SER A 171 4.52 -11.64 5.86
CA SER A 171 4.92 -11.31 7.22
C SER A 171 5.51 -12.53 7.92
N SER A 172 5.99 -12.33 9.14
CA SER A 172 6.54 -13.38 9.99
C SER A 172 5.67 -13.59 11.21
N ALA A 173 5.42 -14.86 11.54
CA ALA A 173 4.77 -15.24 12.79
C ALA A 173 5.79 -15.31 13.95
N PHE A 174 5.33 -15.70 15.14
CA PHE A 174 6.24 -15.93 16.27
C PHE A 174 7.24 -17.05 15.96
N PRO A 175 8.52 -16.91 16.37
CA PRO A 175 9.53 -17.93 16.16
C PRO A 175 9.15 -19.24 16.85
N ARG A 176 9.30 -20.35 16.15
CA ARG A 176 9.28 -21.70 16.72
C ARG A 176 10.69 -22.05 17.14
N LEU A 177 10.92 -22.11 18.45
CA LEU A 177 12.21 -22.54 19.02
C LEU A 177 12.48 -24.02 18.70
N ALA A 178 13.75 -24.43 18.87
CA ALA A 178 14.17 -25.80 18.61
C ALA A 178 13.37 -26.84 19.41
N ASP A 179 12.99 -26.52 20.64
CA ASP A 179 12.21 -27.33 21.58
C ASP A 179 10.68 -27.19 21.42
N ASN A 180 10.21 -26.41 20.43
CA ASN A 180 8.79 -26.23 20.21
C ASN A 180 8.15 -27.54 19.69
N ALA A 181 7.01 -27.93 20.25
CA ALA A 181 6.29 -29.15 19.83
C ALA A 181 5.90 -29.16 18.33
N ASN A 182 5.80 -27.99 17.70
CA ASN A 182 5.50 -27.85 16.26
C ASN A 182 6.78 -27.72 15.39
N ASN A 183 7.97 -27.93 15.96
CA ASN A 183 9.23 -27.89 15.25
C ASN A 183 9.70 -29.29 14.85
N TYR A 184 10.01 -29.48 13.56
CA TYR A 184 10.66 -30.69 13.08
C TYR A 184 12.18 -30.52 13.19
N VAL A 185 12.76 -30.96 14.32
CA VAL A 185 14.19 -30.75 14.65
C VAL A 185 15.13 -31.32 13.57
N SER A 186 14.73 -32.37 12.85
CA SER A 186 15.50 -32.94 11.73
C SER A 186 15.65 -31.99 10.54
N VAL A 187 14.70 -31.07 10.36
CA VAL A 187 14.69 -30.06 9.28
C VAL A 187 15.17 -28.70 9.80
N TYR A 188 14.78 -28.35 11.03
CA TYR A 188 15.07 -27.07 11.68
C TYR A 188 15.69 -27.29 13.06
N PRO A 189 16.97 -27.70 13.13
CA PRO A 189 17.64 -28.02 14.39
C PRO A 189 17.77 -26.82 15.34
N ASN A 190 17.69 -25.59 14.79
CA ASN A 190 17.75 -24.34 15.55
C ASN A 190 16.39 -23.63 15.65
N GLY A 191 15.29 -24.29 15.26
CA GLY A 191 13.98 -23.67 15.11
C GLY A 191 13.83 -22.89 13.78
N TYR A 192 12.64 -22.31 13.57
CA TYR A 192 12.32 -21.54 12.36
C TYR A 192 11.28 -20.44 12.63
N ILE A 193 11.15 -19.51 11.69
CA ILE A 193 10.11 -18.46 11.71
C ILE A 193 9.14 -18.76 10.59
N PRO A 194 7.87 -19.12 10.89
CA PRO A 194 6.86 -19.29 9.87
C PRO A 194 6.60 -17.96 9.14
N ARG A 195 6.44 -18.04 7.83
CA ARG A 195 6.03 -16.91 7.00
C ARG A 195 4.54 -17.02 6.69
N ILE A 196 3.83 -15.89 6.76
CA ILE A 196 2.36 -15.80 6.62
C ILE A 196 1.96 -14.68 5.69
#